data_AF-A0A951VFM0-F1
#
_entry.id   AF-A0A951VFM0-F1
#
_cell.length_a   1.000
_cell.length_b   1.000
_cell.length_c   1.000
_cell.angle_alpha   90.00
_cell.angle_beta   90.00
_cell.angle_gamma   90.00
#
_symmetry.space_group_name_H-M   'P 1'
#
loop_
_entity.id
_entity.type
_entity.pdbx_description
1 polymer ?
#
loop_
_entity_poly.entity_id
_entity_poly.type
_entity_poly.pdbx_seq_one_letter_code
_entity_poly.pdbx_strand_id
1 'polypeptide(L)'
;MMHSNPLTKGLSALLVMSCFYIPQISRAQSDGLIDSVKTSMYNATRFMVEKAGTQGGYVGFYTDDFSRRWGELEAYKTQIWLQSPGGTIDMGNTFLDAYRVTGDEYYYQAAEQVAQALIWGQLPCGGWNYLIDFAGESSLKNWYNTIGKNAWGFEEFYHYYGNATFDDGVSAGAASFLLRIYLEKTDLK
;
A
#
# COMPACT_ATOMS: atom_id res chain seq x y z
N MET A 1 -63.58 -17.95 64.10
CA MET A 1 -62.15 -18.26 64.32
C MET A 1 -61.53 -18.38 62.94
N MET A 2 -61.08 -17.29 62.32
CA MET A 2 -59.70 -16.78 62.43
C MET A 2 -58.67 -17.91 62.56
N HIS A 3 -58.14 -18.34 61.41
CA HIS A 3 -56.74 -18.74 61.32
C HIS A 3 -56.18 -18.28 59.97
N SER A 4 -55.20 -17.40 60.07
CA SER A 4 -54.27 -16.96 59.06
C SER A 4 -53.38 -18.10 58.58
N ASN A 5 -52.96 -18.07 57.32
CA ASN A 5 -51.57 -18.35 57.00
C ASN A 5 -51.13 -17.64 55.71
N PRO A 6 -50.12 -16.75 55.76
CA PRO A 6 -49.51 -16.15 54.58
C PRO A 6 -48.37 -17.05 54.06
N LEU A 7 -47.92 -16.79 52.83
CA LEU A 7 -46.75 -17.38 52.15
C LEU A 7 -46.96 -18.71 51.41
N THR A 8 -47.35 -18.59 50.13
CA THR A 8 -46.67 -19.34 49.08
C THR A 8 -46.21 -18.35 48.00
N LYS A 9 -44.90 -18.17 47.94
CA LYS A 9 -44.17 -17.51 46.85
C LYS A 9 -44.27 -18.41 45.62
N GLY A 10 -44.67 -17.86 44.47
CA GLY A 10 -44.70 -18.61 43.22
C GLY A 10 -44.73 -17.68 42.03
N LEU A 11 -43.53 -17.39 41.51
CA LEU A 11 -43.20 -17.04 40.12
C LEU A 11 -44.39 -16.76 39.19
N SER A 12 -44.49 -15.53 38.70
CA SER A 12 -44.77 -15.23 37.28
C SER A 12 -44.54 -13.74 37.05
N ALA A 13 -43.27 -13.33 37.08
CA ALA A 13 -42.89 -12.10 36.40
C ALA A 13 -43.07 -12.38 34.90
N LEU A 14 -44.21 -11.96 34.35
CA LEU A 14 -44.40 -11.85 32.91
C LEU A 14 -43.40 -10.80 32.42
N LEU A 15 -42.22 -11.28 32.03
CA LEU A 15 -41.29 -10.51 31.23
C LEU A 15 -41.95 -10.40 29.86
N VAL A 16 -42.70 -9.31 29.65
CA VAL A 16 -43.13 -8.89 28.32
C VAL A 16 -41.85 -8.56 27.58
N MET A 17 -41.33 -9.57 26.86
CA MET A 17 -40.26 -9.39 25.89
C MET A 17 -40.88 -8.60 24.73
N SER A 18 -40.98 -7.28 24.92
CA SER A 18 -41.26 -6.34 23.85
C SER A 18 -40.08 -6.44 22.89
N CYS A 19 -40.24 -7.25 21.85
CA CYS A 19 -39.46 -7.19 20.64
C CYS A 19 -39.50 -5.74 20.17
N PHE A 20 -38.47 -4.97 20.52
CA PHE A 20 -38.14 -3.74 19.83
C PHE A 20 -37.82 -4.16 18.39
N TYR A 21 -38.85 -4.21 17.54
CA TYR A 21 -38.72 -3.98 16.12
C TYR A 21 -38.23 -2.55 15.97
N ILE A 22 -36.93 -2.36 16.15
CA ILE A 22 -36.24 -1.21 15.58
C ILE A 22 -36.29 -1.51 14.08
N PRO A 23 -37.06 -0.77 13.26
CA PRO A 23 -36.80 -0.82 11.84
C PRO A 23 -35.36 -0.38 11.69
N GLN A 24 -34.48 -1.31 11.33
CA GLN A 24 -33.19 -0.92 10.80
C GLN A 24 -33.53 -0.06 9.60
N ILE A 25 -33.41 1.25 9.79
CA ILE A 25 -33.40 2.19 8.68
C ILE A 25 -32.14 1.82 7.93
N SER A 26 -32.28 0.92 6.96
CA SER A 26 -31.31 0.71 5.91
C SER A 26 -31.17 2.07 5.24
N ARG A 27 -30.21 2.88 5.70
CA ARG A 27 -29.83 4.08 4.98
C ARG A 27 -29.23 3.57 3.68
N ALA A 28 -29.98 3.73 2.60
CA ALA A 28 -29.41 3.67 1.27
C ALA A 28 -28.14 4.55 1.28
N GLN A 29 -27.08 4.05 0.64
CA GLN A 29 -25.83 4.76 0.44
C GLN A 29 -26.17 6.18 -0.03
N SER A 30 -25.69 7.22 0.67
CA SER A 30 -26.09 8.60 0.37
C SER A 30 -25.73 8.95 -1.07
N ASP A 31 -26.57 9.76 -1.73
CA ASP A 31 -26.37 10.15 -3.13
C ASP A 31 -24.99 10.79 -3.41
N GLY A 32 -24.31 11.30 -2.37
CA GLY A 32 -22.95 11.87 -2.44
C GLY A 32 -21.80 10.96 -2.00
N LEU A 33 -22.04 9.68 -1.65
CA LEU A 33 -20.96 8.83 -1.16
C LEU A 33 -19.92 8.54 -2.24
N ILE A 34 -20.34 8.32 -3.49
CA ILE A 34 -19.42 8.07 -4.61
C ILE A 34 -18.46 9.25 -4.79
N ASP A 35 -18.97 10.48 -4.79
CA ASP A 35 -18.14 11.68 -4.95
C ASP A 35 -17.20 11.90 -3.76
N SER A 36 -17.68 11.61 -2.54
CA SER A 36 -16.84 11.65 -1.33
C SER A 36 -15.71 10.61 -1.37
N VAL A 37 -16.00 9.40 -1.85
CA VAL A 37 -15.01 8.33 -2.05
C VAL A 37 -13.99 8.75 -3.11
N LYS A 38 -14.43 9.23 -4.28
CA LYS A 38 -13.54 9.72 -5.34
C LYS A 38 -12.63 10.83 -4.87
N THR A 39 -13.19 11.80 -4.13
CA THR A 39 -12.42 12.91 -3.53
C THR A 39 -11.37 12.39 -2.55
N SER A 40 -11.73 11.39 -1.73
CA SER A 40 -10.82 10.80 -0.75
C SER A 40 -9.68 10.02 -1.44
N MET A 41 -10.00 9.21 -2.45
CA MET A 41 -9.01 8.49 -3.26
C MET A 41 -8.05 9.46 -3.98
N TYR A 42 -8.59 10.52 -4.56
CA TYR A 42 -7.81 11.55 -5.25
C TYR A 42 -6.85 12.25 -4.28
N ASN A 43 -7.35 12.69 -3.11
CA ASN A 43 -6.52 13.37 -2.12
C ASN A 43 -5.41 12.46 -1.57
N ALA A 44 -5.72 11.18 -1.31
CA ALA A 44 -4.74 10.21 -0.86
C ALA A 44 -3.65 9.96 -1.92
N THR A 45 -4.06 9.76 -3.17
CA THR A 45 -3.13 9.57 -4.29
C THR A 45 -2.28 10.80 -4.51
N ARG A 46 -2.87 12.00 -4.49
CA ARG A 46 -2.15 13.26 -4.62
C ARG A 46 -1.12 13.42 -3.52
N PHE A 47 -1.46 13.08 -2.27
CA PHE A 47 -0.49 13.09 -1.18
C PHE A 47 0.67 12.14 -1.44
N MET A 48 0.38 10.90 -1.87
CA MET A 48 1.43 9.93 -2.17
C MET A 48 2.33 10.43 -3.30
N VAL A 49 1.76 10.84 -4.43
CA VAL A 49 2.50 11.28 -5.63
C VAL A 49 3.30 12.56 -5.36
N GLU A 50 2.68 13.57 -4.75
CA GLU A 50 3.29 14.91 -4.65
C GLU A 50 4.11 15.14 -3.38
N LYS A 51 3.93 14.32 -2.33
CA LYS A 51 4.60 14.50 -1.03
C LYS A 51 5.47 13.32 -0.63
N ALA A 52 4.96 12.10 -0.74
CA ALA A 52 5.69 10.90 -0.27
C ALA A 52 6.66 10.32 -1.32
N GLY A 53 6.27 10.41 -2.60
CA GLY A 53 6.98 9.82 -3.72
C GLY A 53 8.38 10.41 -3.92
N THR A 54 9.30 9.56 -4.37
CA THR A 54 10.65 9.94 -4.78
C THR A 54 10.85 9.48 -6.22
N GLN A 55 10.80 10.41 -7.18
CA GLN A 55 10.97 10.13 -8.62
C GLN A 55 10.08 8.99 -9.11
N GLY A 56 8.80 8.99 -8.70
CA GLY A 56 7.82 7.98 -9.10
C GLY A 56 7.86 6.68 -8.28
N GLY A 57 8.80 6.50 -7.36
CA GLY A 57 8.81 5.36 -6.44
C GLY A 57 8.53 5.72 -4.99
N TYR A 58 8.40 4.67 -4.18
CA TYR A 58 7.89 4.73 -2.80
C TYR A 58 8.67 3.79 -1.89
N VAL A 59 8.54 3.98 -0.59
CA VAL A 59 9.00 3.03 0.44
C VAL A 59 7.85 2.68 1.37
N GLY A 60 7.97 1.61 2.16
CA GLY A 60 6.89 1.10 3.00
C GLY A 60 6.51 2.03 4.16
N PHE A 61 7.50 2.74 4.74
CA PHE A 61 7.29 3.56 5.93
C PHE A 61 7.97 4.92 5.85
N TYR A 62 7.32 5.92 6.41
CA TYR A 62 7.82 7.29 6.50
C TYR A 62 7.56 7.84 7.90
N THR A 63 8.43 8.72 8.39
CA THR A 63 8.03 9.66 9.43
C THR A 63 7.04 10.68 8.86
N ASP A 64 6.21 11.27 9.72
CA ASP A 64 5.23 12.29 9.36
C ASP A 64 5.85 13.51 8.66
N ASP A 65 7.07 13.86 9.04
CA ASP A 65 7.87 14.95 8.46
C ASP A 65 8.77 14.52 7.28
N PHE A 66 8.72 13.26 6.86
CA PHE A 66 9.56 12.66 5.81
C PHE A 66 11.07 12.76 6.05
N SER A 67 11.50 13.08 7.27
CA SER A 67 12.92 13.14 7.65
C SER A 67 13.59 11.77 7.55
N ARG A 68 12.87 10.70 7.86
CA ARG A 68 13.32 9.30 7.78
C ARG A 68 12.28 8.44 7.07
N ARG A 69 12.76 7.35 6.47
CA ARG A 69 11.95 6.47 5.62
C ARG A 69 12.57 5.08 5.52
N TRP A 70 11.75 4.05 5.30
CA TRP A 70 12.20 2.66 5.31
C TRP A 70 11.47 1.83 4.27
N GLY A 71 12.22 0.97 3.58
CA GLY A 71 11.68 -0.28 3.08
C GLY A 71 11.73 -1.30 4.21
N GLU A 72 12.50 -2.38 3.99
CA GLU A 72 12.90 -3.28 5.07
C GLU A 72 14.00 -2.67 5.96
N LEU A 73 14.85 -1.83 5.38
CA LEU A 73 15.90 -1.08 6.07
C LEU A 73 15.73 0.42 5.81
N GLU A 74 16.43 1.24 6.61
CA GLU A 74 16.37 2.70 6.47
C GLU A 74 16.88 3.11 5.09
N ALA A 75 16.09 3.88 4.38
CA ALA A 75 16.36 4.30 3.01
C ALA A 75 16.77 5.78 2.97
N TYR A 76 17.70 6.11 2.09
CA TYR A 76 18.01 7.50 1.79
C TYR A 76 16.85 8.20 1.09
N LYS A 77 16.84 9.53 1.11
CA LYS A 77 15.79 10.32 0.44
C LYS A 77 15.76 10.14 -1.08
N THR A 78 16.84 9.62 -1.66
CA THR A 78 17.00 9.32 -3.09
C THR A 78 16.67 7.86 -3.42
N GLN A 79 16.28 7.07 -2.42
CA GLN A 79 16.01 5.65 -2.58
C GLN A 79 14.51 5.36 -2.55
N ILE A 80 14.14 4.35 -3.32
CA ILE A 80 12.82 3.73 -3.34
C ILE A 80 12.97 2.23 -3.13
N TRP A 81 11.92 1.59 -2.64
CA TRP A 81 11.90 0.15 -2.36
C TRP A 81 10.89 -0.53 -3.27
N LEU A 82 11.24 -1.68 -3.84
CA LEU A 82 10.41 -2.40 -4.81
C LEU A 82 9.56 -3.47 -4.14
N GLN A 83 10.14 -4.15 -3.16
CA GLN A 83 9.55 -5.24 -2.39
C GLN A 83 8.21 -4.86 -1.75
N SER A 84 7.27 -5.81 -1.72
CA SER A 84 6.02 -5.72 -0.98
C SER A 84 6.22 -6.06 0.51
N PRO A 85 5.36 -5.61 1.43
CA PRO A 85 4.21 -4.72 1.23
C PRO A 85 4.58 -3.22 1.24
N GLY A 86 3.81 -2.42 0.49
CA GLY A 86 3.87 -0.96 0.51
C GLY A 86 5.01 -0.34 -0.31
N GLY A 87 5.74 -1.17 -1.06
CA GLY A 87 6.77 -0.73 -1.98
C GLY A 87 6.23 -0.13 -3.28
N THR A 88 7.17 0.25 -4.13
CA THR A 88 6.94 0.89 -5.42
C THR A 88 6.07 0.05 -6.35
N ILE A 89 6.25 -1.28 -6.37
CA ILE A 89 5.47 -2.19 -7.21
C ILE A 89 4.00 -2.22 -6.76
N ASP A 90 3.74 -2.27 -5.45
CA ASP A 90 2.39 -2.25 -4.89
C ASP A 90 1.66 -0.95 -5.20
N MET A 91 2.36 0.18 -5.08
CA MET A 91 1.80 1.50 -5.39
C MET A 91 1.44 1.62 -6.86
N GLY A 92 2.29 1.15 -7.77
CA GLY A 92 1.98 1.11 -9.21
C GLY A 92 0.71 0.31 -9.51
N ASN A 93 0.60 -0.89 -8.94
CA ASN A 93 -0.60 -1.72 -9.10
C ASN A 93 -1.85 -1.05 -8.52
N THR A 94 -1.72 -0.43 -7.34
CA THR A 94 -2.82 0.29 -6.68
C THR A 94 -3.32 1.45 -7.53
N PHE A 95 -2.42 2.20 -8.16
CA PHE A 95 -2.79 3.29 -9.07
C PHE A 95 -3.51 2.78 -10.31
N LEU A 96 -3.09 1.66 -10.90
CA LEU A 96 -3.83 1.05 -12.02
C LEU A 96 -5.21 0.52 -11.60
N ASP A 97 -5.35 -0.02 -10.40
CA ASP A 97 -6.66 -0.42 -9.87
C ASP A 97 -7.57 0.80 -9.68
N ALA A 98 -7.04 1.90 -9.14
CA ALA A 98 -7.78 3.16 -9.02
C ALA A 98 -8.18 3.73 -10.39
N TYR A 99 -7.30 3.68 -11.39
CA TYR A 99 -7.60 4.07 -12.76
C TYR A 99 -8.77 3.26 -13.33
N ARG A 100 -8.69 1.92 -13.26
CA ARG A 100 -9.73 1.02 -13.78
C ARG A 100 -11.11 1.26 -13.18
N VAL A 101 -11.17 1.54 -11.88
CA VAL A 101 -12.44 1.73 -11.17
C VAL A 101 -13.03 3.13 -11.41
N THR A 102 -12.20 4.15 -11.58
CA THR A 102 -12.65 5.54 -11.63
C THR A 102 -12.69 6.14 -13.05
N GLY A 103 -11.86 5.64 -13.95
CA GLY A 103 -11.59 6.23 -15.26
C GLY A 103 -10.80 7.54 -15.21
N ASP A 104 -10.30 7.96 -14.03
CA ASP A 104 -9.58 9.21 -13.86
C ASP A 104 -8.10 9.04 -14.24
N GLU A 105 -7.70 9.77 -15.27
CA GLU A 105 -6.38 9.71 -15.90
C GLU A 105 -5.23 10.07 -14.94
N TYR A 106 -5.49 10.80 -13.85
CA TYR A 106 -4.46 11.11 -12.86
C TYR A 106 -3.86 9.85 -12.23
N TYR A 107 -4.66 8.81 -11.99
CA TYR A 107 -4.15 7.54 -11.45
C TYR A 107 -3.27 6.80 -12.46
N TYR A 108 -3.62 6.83 -13.75
CA TYR A 108 -2.77 6.24 -14.78
C TYR A 108 -1.42 6.97 -14.88
N GLN A 109 -1.42 8.30 -14.85
CA GLN A 109 -0.19 9.11 -14.83
C GLN A 109 0.68 8.82 -13.59
N ALA A 110 0.07 8.55 -12.44
CA ALA A 110 0.78 8.11 -11.25
C ALA A 110 1.44 6.73 -11.45
N ALA A 111 0.74 5.78 -12.09
CA ALA A 111 1.30 4.48 -12.47
C ALA A 111 2.43 4.60 -13.51
N GLU A 112 2.33 5.54 -14.47
CA GLU A 112 3.40 5.79 -15.44
C GLU A 112 4.70 6.27 -14.76
N GLN A 113 4.60 7.10 -13.73
CA GLN A 113 5.77 7.51 -12.94
C GLN A 113 6.44 6.32 -12.26
N VAL A 114 5.65 5.38 -11.73
CA VAL A 114 6.17 4.11 -11.18
C VAL A 114 6.88 3.30 -12.26
N ALA A 115 6.28 3.18 -13.44
CA ALA A 115 6.88 2.45 -14.55
C ALA A 115 8.21 3.07 -14.98
N GLN A 116 8.30 4.40 -15.05
CA GLN A 116 9.54 5.13 -15.35
C GLN A 116 10.63 4.86 -14.30
N ALA A 117 10.28 4.86 -13.01
CA ALA A 117 11.20 4.54 -11.92
C ALA A 117 11.77 3.11 -12.06
N LEU A 118 10.90 2.13 -12.35
CA LEU A 118 11.33 0.74 -12.56
C LEU A 118 12.20 0.60 -13.81
N ILE A 119 11.83 1.22 -14.94
CA ILE A 119 12.64 1.19 -16.17
C ILE A 119 14.03 1.77 -15.90
N TRP A 120 14.11 2.87 -15.14
CA TRP A 120 15.39 3.50 -14.78
C TRP A 120 16.28 2.55 -13.97
N GLY A 121 15.71 1.84 -13.00
CA GLY A 121 16.47 0.94 -12.11
C GLY A 121 16.66 -0.48 -12.62
N GLN A 122 16.24 -0.80 -13.84
CA GLN A 122 16.45 -2.14 -14.40
C GLN A 122 17.94 -2.40 -14.64
N LEU A 123 18.44 -3.53 -14.15
CA LEU A 123 19.83 -3.94 -14.34
C LEU A 123 20.06 -4.51 -15.75
N PRO A 124 21.31 -4.57 -16.25
CA PRO A 124 21.62 -5.12 -17.58
C PRO A 124 21.15 -6.57 -17.80
N CYS A 125 20.97 -7.35 -16.73
CA CYS A 125 20.43 -8.70 -16.80
C CYS A 125 18.90 -8.75 -16.97
N GLY A 126 18.22 -7.60 -16.96
CA GLY A 126 16.77 -7.46 -17.08
C GLY A 126 16.01 -7.55 -15.75
N GLY A 127 16.69 -7.81 -14.63
CA GLY A 127 16.09 -7.88 -13.30
C GLY A 127 16.25 -6.60 -12.48
N TRP A 128 15.78 -6.66 -11.23
CA TRP A 128 15.84 -5.56 -10.26
C TRP A 128 16.39 -6.03 -8.92
N ASN A 129 17.04 -5.13 -8.20
CA ASN A 129 17.33 -5.31 -6.78
C ASN A 129 16.14 -4.82 -5.93
N TYR A 130 16.15 -5.06 -4.62
CA TYR A 130 15.09 -4.60 -3.71
C TYR A 130 14.90 -3.08 -3.69
N LEU A 131 15.94 -2.32 -4.02
CA LEU A 131 15.91 -0.86 -3.97
C LEU A 131 16.57 -0.23 -5.20
N ILE A 132 16.13 0.97 -5.52
CA ILE A 132 16.72 1.82 -6.56
C ILE A 132 17.21 3.09 -5.88
N ASP A 133 18.49 3.46 -6.09
CA ASP A 133 19.05 4.71 -5.60
C ASP A 133 19.31 5.68 -6.76
N PHE A 134 18.50 6.72 -6.85
CA PHE A 134 18.62 7.73 -7.91
C PHE A 134 19.86 8.63 -7.76
N ALA A 135 20.57 8.58 -6.63
CA ALA A 135 21.88 9.23 -6.47
C ALA A 135 23.03 8.43 -7.11
N GLY A 136 22.75 7.25 -7.66
CA GLY A 136 23.69 6.44 -8.41
C GLY A 136 24.53 5.48 -7.56
N GLU A 137 25.39 4.72 -8.24
CA GLU A 137 26.07 3.54 -7.65
C GLU A 137 26.96 3.89 -6.45
N SER A 138 27.62 5.05 -6.45
CA SER A 138 28.44 5.49 -5.30
C SER A 138 27.60 5.70 -4.04
N SER A 139 26.40 6.28 -4.18
CA SER A 139 25.44 6.43 -3.07
C SER A 139 24.99 5.06 -2.56
N LEU A 140 24.63 4.17 -3.49
CA LEU A 140 24.19 2.82 -3.17
C LEU A 140 25.27 2.04 -2.42
N LYS A 141 26.52 2.03 -2.91
CA LYS A 141 27.66 1.40 -2.23
C LYS A 141 27.89 1.99 -0.84
N ASN A 142 27.73 3.30 -0.67
CA ASN A 142 27.81 3.93 0.65
C ASN A 142 26.68 3.47 1.58
N TRP A 143 25.45 3.32 1.07
CA TRP A 143 24.33 2.78 1.82
C TRP A 143 24.64 1.36 2.34
N TYR A 144 25.18 0.47 1.49
CA TYR A 144 25.64 -0.85 1.92
C TYR A 144 26.74 -0.77 2.99
N ASN A 145 27.69 0.14 2.87
CA ASN A 145 28.80 0.31 3.83
C ASN A 145 28.39 0.97 5.17
N THR A 146 27.16 1.49 5.28
CA THR A 146 26.70 2.23 6.46
C THR A 146 25.47 1.59 7.10
N ILE A 147 24.40 1.43 6.34
CA ILE A 147 23.12 0.87 6.77
C ILE A 147 23.10 -0.63 6.50
N GLY A 148 23.33 -1.04 5.25
CA GLY A 148 23.25 -2.45 4.81
C GLY A 148 24.17 -3.39 5.61
N LYS A 149 25.38 -2.94 5.97
CA LYS A 149 26.34 -3.71 6.79
C LYS A 149 25.83 -4.13 8.19
N ASN A 150 24.65 -3.69 8.61
CA ASN A 150 24.05 -4.13 9.87
C ASN A 150 22.94 -5.19 9.65
N ALA A 151 22.65 -5.56 8.39
CA ALA A 151 21.62 -6.49 8.00
C ALA A 151 22.08 -7.96 8.05
N TRP A 152 22.69 -8.38 9.16
CA TRP A 152 23.18 -9.75 9.32
C TRP A 152 22.05 -10.77 9.18
N GLY A 153 22.24 -11.78 8.32
CA GLY A 153 21.21 -12.77 7.97
C GLY A 153 20.36 -12.39 6.76
N PHE A 154 20.54 -11.18 6.21
CA PHE A 154 19.86 -10.69 5.01
C PHE A 154 20.91 -10.37 3.95
N GLU A 155 21.54 -11.41 3.38
CA GLU A 155 22.79 -11.31 2.63
C GLU A 155 22.76 -10.28 1.49
N GLU A 156 21.65 -10.17 0.75
CA GLU A 156 21.51 -9.22 -0.36
C GLU A 156 21.36 -7.75 0.08
N PHE A 157 21.03 -7.49 1.35
CA PHE A 157 21.12 -6.18 1.99
C PHE A 157 22.46 -5.97 2.72
N TYR A 158 23.06 -7.06 3.20
CA TYR A 158 24.33 -7.04 3.90
C TYR A 158 25.50 -6.71 2.99
N HIS A 159 25.44 -7.17 1.74
CA HIS A 159 26.53 -7.07 0.78
C HIS A 159 26.07 -6.54 -0.57
N TYR A 160 26.85 -5.61 -1.13
CA TYR A 160 26.63 -5.14 -2.48
C TYR A 160 27.25 -6.10 -3.50
N TYR A 161 26.40 -6.89 -4.18
CA TYR A 161 26.83 -7.76 -5.28
C TYR A 161 26.57 -7.16 -6.67
N GLY A 162 25.81 -6.07 -6.76
CA GLY A 162 25.35 -5.50 -8.03
C GLY A 162 24.37 -6.42 -8.77
N ASN A 163 23.63 -7.26 -8.04
CA ASN A 163 22.75 -8.28 -8.58
C ASN A 163 21.28 -7.85 -8.59
N ALA A 164 20.49 -8.53 -9.43
CA ALA A 164 19.05 -8.59 -9.28
C ALA A 164 18.67 -9.69 -8.27
N THR A 165 17.49 -9.57 -7.67
CA THR A 165 16.94 -10.58 -6.76
C THR A 165 15.63 -11.18 -7.30
N PHE A 166 15.42 -12.46 -7.00
CA PHE A 166 14.14 -13.15 -7.17
C PHE A 166 13.34 -13.20 -5.87
N ASP A 167 13.96 -12.85 -4.75
CA ASP A 167 13.33 -12.87 -3.45
C ASP A 167 12.17 -11.88 -3.38
N ASP A 168 11.17 -12.24 -2.58
CA ASP A 168 9.89 -11.54 -2.46
C ASP A 168 9.23 -11.14 -3.78
N GLY A 169 9.57 -11.88 -4.85
CA GLY A 169 9.06 -11.63 -6.19
C GLY A 169 9.46 -10.28 -6.78
N VAL A 170 10.50 -9.59 -6.29
CA VAL A 170 10.86 -8.22 -6.75
C VAL A 170 11.00 -8.13 -8.27
N SER A 171 11.86 -8.97 -8.87
CA SER A 171 12.07 -8.93 -10.33
C SER A 171 10.82 -9.36 -11.11
N ALA A 172 10.11 -10.38 -10.63
CA ALA A 172 8.90 -10.88 -11.28
C ALA A 172 7.74 -9.87 -11.20
N GLY A 173 7.59 -9.20 -10.06
CA GLY A 173 6.58 -8.18 -9.78
C GLY A 173 6.81 -6.91 -10.60
N ALA A 174 8.06 -6.46 -10.70
CA ALA A 174 8.42 -5.32 -11.54
C ALA A 174 8.10 -5.61 -13.02
N ALA A 175 8.53 -6.77 -13.53
CA ALA A 175 8.22 -7.19 -14.90
C ALA A 175 6.71 -7.32 -15.14
N SER A 176 5.98 -7.92 -14.20
CA SER A 176 4.53 -8.10 -14.28
C SER A 176 3.79 -6.75 -14.28
N PHE A 177 4.20 -5.80 -13.45
CA PHE A 177 3.62 -4.47 -13.44
C PHE A 177 3.89 -3.71 -14.74
N LEU A 178 5.12 -3.76 -15.27
CA LEU A 178 5.46 -3.13 -16.54
C LEU A 178 4.65 -3.69 -17.71
N LEU A 179 4.43 -5.02 -17.72
CA LEU A 179 3.52 -5.64 -18.70
C LEU A 179 2.08 -5.18 -18.48
N ARG A 180 1.62 -5.12 -17.22
CA ARG A 180 0.26 -4.72 -16.86
C ARG A 180 -0.06 -3.30 -17.36
N ILE A 181 0.81 -2.32 -17.08
CA ILE A 181 0.58 -0.93 -17.54
C ILE A 181 0.61 -0.84 -19.06
N TYR A 182 1.51 -1.57 -19.73
CA TYR A 182 1.57 -1.62 -21.19
C TYR A 182 0.24 -2.09 -21.77
N LEU A 183 -0.30 -3.21 -21.28
CA LEU A 183 -1.57 -3.78 -21.76
C LEU A 183 -2.78 -2.88 -21.46
N GLU A 184 -2.75 -2.11 -20.36
CA GLU A 184 -3.86 -1.26 -19.93
C GLU A 184 -4.40 -0.35 -21.04
N LYS A 185 -3.53 0.17 -21.91
CA LYS A 185 -3.90 1.05 -23.02
C LYS A 185 -3.62 0.49 -24.41
N THR A 186 -2.80 -0.56 -24.53
CA THR A 186 -2.46 -1.13 -25.85
C THR A 186 -3.38 -2.27 -26.28
N ASP A 187 -4.06 -2.92 -25.34
CA ASP A 187 -4.96 -4.06 -25.60
C ASP A 187 -6.46 -3.66 -25.69
N LEU A 188 -6.76 -2.36 -25.69
CA LEU A 188 -8.12 -1.83 -25.91
C LEU A 188 -8.52 -1.80 -27.41
N LYS A 189 -8.11 -2.81 -28.18
CA LYS A 189 -8.53 -2.99 -29.58
C LYS A 189 -9.68 -3.98 -29.71
#